data_AF-A0A0J8GAA8-F1
#
_entry.id   AF-A0A0J8GAA8-F1
#
_cell.length_a   1.000
_cell.length_b   1.000
_cell.length_c   1.000
_cell.angle_alpha   90.00
_cell.angle_beta   90.00
_cell.angle_gamma   90.00
#
_symmetry.space_group_name_H-M   'P 1'
#
loop_
_entity.id
_entity.type
_entity.pdbx_description
1 polymer ?
#
loop_
_entity_poly.entity_id
_entity_poly.type
_entity_poly.pdbx_seq_one_letter_code
_entity_poly.pdbx_strand_id
1 'polypeptide(L)' 'MKESERRELEDRLIELRQEYQNQVADSRDFEDPQLQNGPMNAAEVRLSGLRHEIKKIEKHLKKDAIE' A
#
# COMPACT_ATOMS: atom_id res chain seq x y z
N MET A 1 -4.97 13.12 -18.01
CA MET A 1 -6.07 12.43 -17.28
C MET A 1 -7.30 13.32 -17.16
N LYS A 2 -8.51 12.75 -17.02
CA LYS A 2 -9.72 13.55 -16.68
C LYS A 2 -9.68 13.91 -15.19
N GLU A 3 -10.14 15.09 -14.79
CA GLU A 3 -10.13 15.53 -13.38
C GLU A 3 -10.83 14.51 -12.45
N SER A 4 -11.89 13.87 -12.92
CA SER A 4 -12.59 12.79 -12.20
C SER A 4 -11.70 11.58 -11.94
N GLU A 5 -10.99 11.10 -12.97
CA GLU A 5 -10.09 9.94 -12.89
C GLU A 5 -8.88 10.24 -11.98
N ARG A 6 -8.40 11.49 -11.98
CA ARG A 6 -7.37 11.96 -11.05
C ARG A 6 -7.82 11.83 -9.61
N ARG A 7 -9.03 12.34 -9.34
CA ARG A 7 -9.59 12.38 -8.00
C ARG A 7 -9.86 10.97 -7.47
N GLU A 8 -10.36 10.08 -8.32
CA GLU A 8 -10.53 8.66 -7.99
C GLU A 8 -9.21 7.98 -7.60
N LEU A 9 -8.12 8.29 -8.31
CA LEU A 9 -6.79 7.77 -7.98
C LEU A 9 -6.22 8.37 -6.69
N GLU A 10 -6.45 9.65 -6.45
CA GLU A 10 -6.07 10.33 -5.20
C GLU A 10 -6.83 9.76 -4.00
N ASP A 11 -8.15 9.56 -4.13
CA ASP A 11 -8.99 8.91 -3.11
C ASP A 11 -8.52 7.48 -2.86
N ARG A 12 -8.25 6.71 -3.92
CA ARG A 12 -7.72 5.35 -3.80
C ARG A 12 -6.35 5.29 -3.13
N LEU A 13 -5.50 6.28 -3.37
CA LEU A 13 -4.19 6.39 -2.73
C LEU A 13 -4.33 6.61 -1.22
N ILE A 14 -5.31 7.41 -0.79
CA ILE A 14 -5.61 7.63 0.63
C ILE A 14 -6.04 6.31 1.27
N GLU A 15 -6.98 5.59 0.65
CA GLU A 15 -7.44 4.28 1.15
C GLU A 15 -6.29 3.27 1.30
N LEU A 16 -5.47 3.11 0.26
CA LEU A 16 -4.35 2.15 0.28
C LEU A 16 -3.31 2.49 1.36
N ARG A 17 -3.04 3.78 1.58
CA ARG A 17 -2.12 4.23 2.64
C ARG A 17 -2.68 3.94 4.02
N GLN A 18 -3.98 4.14 4.21
CA GLN A 18 -4.66 3.81 5.46
C GLN A 18 -4.66 2.30 5.72
N GLU A 19 -4.96 1.49 4.70
CA GLU A 19 -4.89 0.02 4.79
C GLU A 19 -3.47 -0.45 5.10
N TYR A 20 -2.46 0.14 4.46
CA TYR A 20 -1.05 -0.14 4.76
C TYR A 20 -0.71 0.18 6.21
N GLN A 21 -1.11 1.35 6.72
CA GLN A 21 -0.88 1.72 8.12
C GLN A 21 -1.57 0.77 9.10
N ASN A 22 -2.81 0.36 8.82
CA ASN A 22 -3.54 -0.60 9.62
C ASN A 22 -2.84 -1.96 9.62
N GLN A 23 -2.41 -2.47 8.46
CA GLN A 23 -1.69 -3.73 8.37
C GLN A 23 -0.32 -3.68 9.08
N VAL A 24 0.40 -2.55 9.02
CA VAL A 24 1.66 -2.37 9.77
C VAL A 24 1.40 -2.38 11.27
N ALA A 25 0.35 -1.71 11.74
CA ALA A 25 -0.02 -1.71 13.15
C ALA A 25 -0.36 -3.14 13.61
N ASP A 26 -1.22 -3.85 12.88
CA ASP A 26 -1.63 -5.23 13.15
C ASP A 26 -0.43 -6.21 13.14
N SER A 27 0.51 -6.02 12.20
CA SER A 27 1.73 -6.82 12.12
C SER A 27 2.69 -6.59 13.29
N ARG A 28 2.66 -5.39 13.87
CA ARG A 28 3.52 -5.00 15.00
C ARG A 28 3.07 -5.64 16.31
N ASP A 29 1.76 -5.83 16.48
CA ASP A 29 1.20 -6.60 17.59
C ASP A 29 1.51 -8.11 17.49
N PHE A 30 1.90 -8.60 16.31
CA PHE A 30 2.28 -9.99 16.03
C PHE A 30 3.80 -10.25 15.99
N GLU A 31 4.64 -9.32 16.47
CA GLU A 31 6.10 -9.51 16.61
C GLU A 31 6.44 -10.47 17.76
N ASP A 32 5.95 -11.71 17.71
CA ASP A 32 6.49 -12.81 18.50
C ASP A 32 7.81 -13.28 17.84
N PRO A 33 8.97 -13.16 18.50
CA PRO A 33 10.26 -13.53 17.93
C PRO A 33 10.34 -14.99 17.47
N GLN A 34 9.46 -15.85 17.99
CA GLN A 34 9.39 -17.27 17.63
C GLN A 34 8.69 -17.51 16.27
N LEU A 35 7.88 -16.56 15.79
CA LEU A 35 7.15 -16.65 14.52
C LEU A 35 7.92 -16.03 13.33
N GLN A 36 8.99 -15.27 13.57
CA GLN A 36 9.78 -14.61 12.53
C GLN A 36 10.63 -15.57 11.66
N ASN A 37 10.80 -16.84 12.06
CA ASN A 37 11.60 -17.84 11.33
C ASN A 37 10.74 -18.83 10.51
N GLY A 38 9.46 -18.53 10.30
CA GLY A 38 8.55 -19.32 9.45
C GLY A 38 8.54 -18.90 7.98
N PRO A 39 7.95 -19.71 7.08
CA PRO A 39 7.75 -19.33 5.67
C PRO A 39 7.01 -17.99 5.57
N MET A 40 7.38 -17.17 4.58
CA MET A 40 6.90 -15.80 4.31
C MET A 40 5.61 -15.43 5.04
N ASN A 41 5.71 -14.52 6.03
CA ASN A 41 4.56 -14.14 6.83
C ASN A 41 3.48 -13.53 5.90
N ALA A 42 2.24 -14.02 6.00
CA ALA A 42 1.13 -13.56 5.16
C ALA A 42 0.91 -12.04 5.26
N ALA A 43 1.26 -11.44 6.40
CA ALA A 43 1.26 -10.01 6.59
C ALA A 43 2.28 -9.28 5.70
N GLU A 44 3.49 -9.82 5.55
CA GLU A 44 4.52 -9.26 4.67
C GLU A 44 4.09 -9.31 3.20
N VAL A 45 3.44 -10.41 2.78
CA VAL A 45 2.90 -10.55 1.41
C VAL A 45 1.83 -9.48 1.15
N ARG A 46 0.90 -9.28 2.10
CA ARG A 46 -0.12 -8.22 1.99
C ARG A 46 0.50 -6.82 1.95
N LEU A 47 1.45 -6.53 2.84
CA LEU A 47 2.17 -5.26 2.85
C LEU A 47 2.94 -5.00 1.55
N SER A 48 3.54 -6.03 0.96
CA SER A 48 4.23 -5.94 -0.33
C SER A 48 3.26 -5.59 -1.47
N GLY A 49 2.09 -6.24 -1.50
CA GLY A 49 1.02 -5.92 -2.45
C GLY A 49 0.55 -4.47 -2.35
N LEU A 50 0.30 -4.00 -1.13
CA LEU A 50 -0.12 -2.63 -0.86
C LEU A 50 0.92 -1.60 -1.32
N ARG A 51 2.21 -1.83 -1.01
CA ARG A 51 3.29 -0.96 -1.50
C ARG A 51 3.35 -0.93 -3.02
N HIS A 52 3.12 -2.06 -3.68
CA HIS A 52 3.14 -2.14 -5.14
C HIS A 52 2.00 -1.31 -5.76
N GLU A 53 0.78 -1.43 -5.25
CA GLU A 53 -0.38 -0.67 -5.71
C GLU A 53 -0.21 0.84 -5.50
N ILE A 54 0.21 1.24 -4.29
CA ILE A 54 0.52 2.65 -3.97
C ILE A 54 1.51 3.21 -4.99
N LYS A 55 2.63 2.52 -5.23
CA LYS A 55 3.67 2.98 -6.14
C LYS A 55 3.18 3.06 -7.59
N LYS A 56 2.28 2.16 -8.00
CA LYS A 56 1.68 2.17 -9.34
C LYS A 56 0.79 3.40 -9.53
N ILE A 57 -0.04 3.71 -8.56
CA ILE A 57 -0.92 4.90 -8.57
C ILE A 57 -0.08 6.18 -8.53
N GLU A 58 0.91 6.27 -7.64
CA GLU A 58 1.81 7.43 -7.57
C GLU A 58 2.55 7.67 -8.87
N LYS A 59 3.05 6.61 -9.52
CA LYS A 59 3.69 6.71 -10.83
C LYS A 59 2.73 7.21 -11.90
N HIS A 60 1.47 6.77 -11.85
CA HIS A 60 0.45 7.20 -12.80
C HIS A 60 0.11 8.68 -12.63
N LEU A 61 -0.16 9.12 -11.40
CA LEU A 61 -0.40 10.53 -11.05
C LEU A 61 0.80 11.43 -11.41
N LYS A 62 2.03 10.97 -11.16
CA LYS A 62 3.24 11.73 -11.47
C LYS A 62 3.48 11.85 -12.98
N LYS A 63 3.19 10.80 -13.75
CA LYS A 63 3.35 10.84 -15.21
C LYS A 63 2.41 11.88 -15.82
N ASP A 64 1.18 11.96 -15.32
CA ASP A 64 0.18 12.92 -15.80
C ASP A 64 0.51 14.36 -15.39
N ALA A 65 1.15 14.58 -14.23
CA ALA A 65 1.54 15.93 -13.79
C ALA A 65 2.71 16.55 -14.59
N ILE A 66 3.37 15.78 -15.46
CA ILE A 66 4.54 16.21 -16.26
C ILE A 66 4.15 16.44 -17.74
N GLU A 67 2.98 15.94 -18.16
CA GLU A 67 2.42 16.11 -19.52
C GLU A 67 1.48 17.33 -19.59
#